data_AF-A0A2V5Z186-F1
#
_entry.id   AF-A0A2V5Z186-F1
#
_cell.length_a   1.000
_cell.length_b   1.000
_cell.length_c   1.000
_cell.angle_alpha   90.00
_cell.angle_beta   90.00
_cell.angle_gamma   90.00
#
_symmetry.space_group_name_H-M   'P 1'
#
loop_
_entity.id
_entity.type
_entity.pdbx_description
1 polymer ?
#
loop_
_entity_poly.entity_id
_entity_poly.type
_entity_poly.pdbx_seq_one_letter_code
_entity_poly.pdbx_strand_id
1 'polypeptide(L)'
;MNTLNDLQKQYSPLQNSTSTERESSMNKTKVCTTPEVNNLSPLPRLYRRRSFLRGTGFGARGSATKRRPRALSLISISRPLREYASKKTLDSIASAKLLVLLISLAVLALPTLLMAQAGTLDPTFGINGIVTTANTGANAAALQSDGKIVVAGSIATMQNGQQTGLLRYNTDGTLDASFGTGGKVLIGATNAGPAFAVAIQTDRKVLAAAPANLRLTVFRFNTNGSVDNTFGNNGSVAIQAAGLFLPPASGGIALQSDGKILVASARIVARLLTNGQLDSTFGSNGAAPTVGGDSVALLPNGNILVGTGSVTSLYAPNGSRDAGFGVHGQTPGFAFNDAGGFVVATNGTGVTPKIITAGSIFTSPDLMFTHSVSGFLLVTYNTDGTIDNSFGKHGGVATPFPGNILAHAFALAVQKNGQIVAAGQTALTDVDAAPGPSDFALVRYNFNGSIDTTFGNGGFVSTPFGTSEAFANTVLIQIDGKIIAVGNSNNGTTVARYLAN
;
A
#
# COMPACT_ATOMS: atom_id res chain seq x y z
N MET A 1 36.84 -59.90 -18.58
CA MET A 1 35.94 -60.08 -19.74
C MET A 1 34.83 -59.05 -19.66
N ASN A 2 34.52 -58.45 -20.81
CA ASN A 2 33.39 -57.56 -21.16
C ASN A 2 33.55 -56.03 -20.97
N THR A 3 34.09 -55.46 -22.05
CA THR A 3 33.95 -54.17 -22.73
C THR A 3 32.53 -53.58 -22.73
N LEU A 4 32.25 -52.27 -22.59
CA LEU A 4 32.58 -51.06 -23.40
C LEU A 4 31.85 -50.96 -24.76
N ASN A 5 31.13 -49.83 -24.92
CA ASN A 5 30.41 -49.27 -26.08
C ASN A 5 29.00 -49.77 -26.40
N ASP A 6 28.00 -48.89 -26.23
CA ASP A 6 27.07 -48.61 -27.34
C ASP A 6 26.29 -47.28 -27.20
N LEU A 7 26.29 -46.53 -28.33
CA LEU A 7 25.25 -45.65 -28.88
C LEU A 7 25.12 -44.18 -28.41
N GLN A 8 25.99 -43.34 -29.01
CA GLN A 8 25.64 -42.03 -29.57
C GLN A 8 24.87 -42.17 -30.90
N LYS A 9 23.68 -41.57 -30.99
CA LYS A 9 22.89 -41.14 -32.18
C LYS A 9 21.65 -40.46 -31.57
N GLN A 10 21.10 -39.32 -31.98
CA GLN A 10 21.00 -38.53 -33.19
C GLN A 10 20.42 -37.19 -32.72
N TYR A 11 20.82 -36.03 -33.24
CA TYR A 11 19.94 -34.88 -33.53
C TYR A 11 20.80 -33.77 -34.16
N SER A 12 20.74 -33.66 -35.48
CA SER A 12 21.22 -32.49 -36.24
C SER A 12 20.00 -31.70 -36.75
N PRO A 13 20.11 -30.37 -36.90
CA PRO A 13 18.99 -29.48 -37.20
C PRO A 13 18.67 -29.43 -38.70
N LEU A 14 17.39 -29.32 -39.03
CA LEU A 14 16.90 -29.08 -40.40
C LEU A 14 16.98 -27.59 -40.73
N GLN A 15 17.87 -27.23 -41.67
CA GLN A 15 17.77 -26.07 -42.53
C GLN A 15 17.12 -26.48 -43.86
N ASN A 16 16.20 -25.64 -44.36
CA ASN A 16 15.83 -25.39 -45.76
C ASN A 16 14.51 -24.58 -45.72
N SER A 17 14.18 -23.67 -46.62
CA SER A 17 14.85 -23.00 -47.73
C SER A 17 13.80 -22.01 -48.25
N THR A 18 14.22 -20.82 -48.65
CA THR A 18 13.44 -19.79 -49.35
C THR A 18 13.01 -20.22 -50.75
N SER A 19 11.76 -19.96 -51.14
CA SER A 19 11.39 -19.49 -52.50
C SER A 19 9.92 -19.07 -52.65
N THR A 20 9.74 -17.80 -53.03
CA THR A 20 8.81 -17.21 -54.04
C THR A 20 7.29 -17.39 -53.99
N GLU A 21 6.64 -16.23 -53.83
CA GLU A 21 5.56 -15.63 -54.65
C GLU A 21 4.26 -16.40 -54.96
N ARG A 22 3.13 -15.82 -54.50
CA ARG A 22 2.16 -15.18 -55.40
C ARG A 22 1.13 -14.32 -54.67
N GLU A 23 0.71 -13.29 -55.40
CA GLU A 23 -0.12 -12.13 -55.09
C GLU A 23 -1.55 -12.45 -54.58
N SER A 24 -2.18 -11.50 -53.87
CA SER A 24 -3.42 -10.85 -54.36
C SER A 24 -4.00 -9.81 -53.40
N SER A 25 -4.19 -8.61 -53.96
CA SER A 25 -5.31 -7.66 -53.74
C SER A 25 -5.30 -6.65 -52.58
N MET A 26 -5.10 -5.39 -53.00
CA MET A 26 -5.94 -4.20 -52.76
C MET A 26 -6.40 -3.89 -51.33
N ASN A 27 -5.99 -2.73 -50.81
CA ASN A 27 -6.85 -1.55 -50.89
C ASN A 27 -6.08 -0.23 -50.72
N LYS A 28 -6.29 0.70 -51.65
CA LYS A 28 -5.81 2.08 -51.60
C LYS A 28 -6.74 2.90 -50.71
N THR A 29 -6.25 3.42 -49.59
CA THR A 29 -7.01 4.41 -48.81
C THR A 29 -6.81 5.80 -49.39
N LYS A 30 -7.92 6.37 -49.86
CA LYS A 30 -8.09 7.74 -50.34
C LYS A 30 -7.68 8.75 -49.26
N VAL A 31 -6.81 9.68 -49.67
CA VAL A 31 -6.70 11.01 -49.06
C VAL A 31 -7.99 11.77 -49.38
N CYS A 32 -8.64 12.34 -48.36
CA CYS A 32 -9.70 13.30 -48.56
C CYS A 32 -9.53 14.47 -47.59
N THR A 33 -9.48 15.65 -48.20
CA THR A 33 -9.28 16.99 -47.67
C THR A 33 -10.47 17.51 -46.87
N THR A 34 -10.17 18.44 -45.95
CA THR A 34 -11.08 19.30 -45.16
C THR A 34 -12.12 20.06 -46.00
N PRO A 35 -13.20 20.53 -45.34
CA PRO A 35 -13.34 21.99 -45.23
C PRO A 35 -13.77 22.49 -43.83
N GLU A 36 -13.23 23.65 -43.45
CA GLU A 36 -13.73 24.53 -42.39
C GLU A 36 -15.15 25.04 -42.69
N VAL A 37 -16.01 25.11 -41.68
CA VAL A 37 -17.03 26.17 -41.56
C VAL A 37 -17.18 26.58 -40.09
N ASN A 38 -16.91 27.86 -39.84
CA ASN A 38 -17.20 28.62 -38.62
C ASN A 38 -18.67 28.57 -38.23
N ASN A 39 -18.98 28.50 -36.93
CA ASN A 39 -20.05 29.34 -36.37
C ASN A 39 -19.92 29.51 -34.85
N LEU A 40 -19.61 30.75 -34.47
CA LEU A 40 -19.70 31.32 -33.13
C LEU A 40 -21.17 31.51 -32.74
N SER A 41 -21.50 31.28 -31.47
CA SER A 41 -22.75 31.73 -30.85
C SER A 41 -22.45 32.36 -29.49
N PRO A 42 -23.01 33.54 -29.16
CA PRO A 42 -22.64 34.32 -27.98
C PRO A 42 -23.54 34.00 -26.77
N LEU A 43 -22.94 33.96 -25.57
CA LEU A 43 -23.66 33.98 -24.29
C LEU A 43 -23.85 35.43 -23.80
N PRO A 44 -25.05 35.84 -23.34
CA PRO A 44 -25.22 37.11 -22.66
C PRO A 44 -25.24 36.98 -21.12
N ARG A 45 -24.33 37.76 -20.51
CA ARG A 45 -24.47 38.69 -19.35
C ARG A 45 -25.25 38.28 -18.08
N LEU A 46 -24.48 38.25 -16.99
CA LEU A 46 -24.64 38.97 -15.71
C LEU A 46 -26.04 39.49 -15.30
N TYR A 47 -26.51 39.07 -14.12
CA TYR A 47 -27.27 39.93 -13.22
C TYR A 47 -26.91 39.72 -11.74
N ARG A 48 -26.83 40.83 -11.02
CA ARG A 48 -26.44 40.98 -9.61
C ARG A 48 -27.66 41.50 -8.83
N ARG A 49 -27.72 41.15 -7.54
CA ARG A 49 -28.33 41.87 -6.38
C ARG A 49 -29.73 41.51 -5.84
N ARG A 50 -29.67 41.23 -4.51
CA ARG A 50 -30.37 41.83 -3.35
C ARG A 50 -31.69 41.23 -2.83
N SER A 51 -31.54 40.63 -1.63
CA SER A 51 -32.21 40.92 -0.35
C SER A 51 -33.68 41.35 -0.34
N PHE A 52 -34.50 40.61 0.41
CA PHE A 52 -35.60 41.18 1.19
C PHE A 52 -35.77 40.46 2.54
N LEU A 53 -35.73 41.28 3.60
CA LEU A 53 -36.23 41.00 4.95
C LEU A 53 -37.75 41.16 4.97
N ARG A 54 -38.45 40.29 5.70
CA ARG A 54 -39.71 40.63 6.39
C ARG A 54 -39.88 39.75 7.62
N GLY A 55 -40.18 40.37 8.74
CA GLY A 55 -40.41 39.73 10.04
C GLY A 55 -41.87 39.74 10.48
N THR A 56 -42.03 39.61 11.81
CA THR A 56 -43.25 39.60 12.67
C THR A 56 -43.89 38.22 12.83
N GLY A 57 -44.33 37.75 14.01
CA GLY A 57 -44.39 38.30 15.38
C GLY A 57 -44.63 37.13 16.38
N PHE A 58 -44.08 37.20 17.60
CA PHE A 58 -44.76 37.54 18.87
C PHE A 58 -45.54 36.40 19.57
N GLY A 59 -45.18 36.16 20.84
CA GLY A 59 -45.97 35.36 21.79
C GLY A 59 -45.24 34.99 23.07
N ALA A 60 -44.85 35.96 23.90
CA ALA A 60 -44.44 35.73 25.29
C ALA A 60 -45.53 36.23 26.25
N ARG A 61 -45.87 35.44 27.29
CA ARG A 61 -46.60 35.90 28.49
C ARG A 61 -45.65 35.90 29.67
N GLY A 62 -45.63 37.02 30.40
CA GLY A 62 -44.81 37.24 31.58
C GLY A 62 -45.58 37.21 32.90
N SER A 63 -44.83 37.49 33.97
CA SER A 63 -45.25 37.88 35.33
C SER A 63 -43.97 38.24 36.10
N ALA A 64 -43.84 39.23 36.99
CA ALA A 64 -44.55 40.47 37.27
C ALA A 64 -43.62 41.33 38.15
N THR A 65 -43.43 42.62 37.80
CA THR A 65 -43.40 43.83 38.69
C THR A 65 -42.36 43.93 39.84
N LYS A 66 -41.73 45.06 40.23
CA LYS A 66 -42.16 46.48 40.31
C LYS A 66 -40.95 47.42 40.65
N ARG A 67 -40.80 48.50 39.86
CA ARG A 67 -40.49 49.95 40.16
C ARG A 67 -39.43 50.43 41.19
N ARG A 68 -38.30 50.98 40.65
CA ARG A 68 -37.69 52.37 40.66
C ARG A 68 -38.28 53.53 41.54
N PRO A 69 -37.68 54.77 41.64
CA PRO A 69 -36.27 55.29 41.71
C PRO A 69 -36.05 56.62 42.55
N ARG A 70 -34.87 57.27 42.42
CA ARG A 70 -34.43 58.71 42.63
C ARG A 70 -33.44 58.92 43.80
N ALA A 71 -32.50 59.90 43.84
CA ALA A 71 -31.74 60.72 42.89
C ALA A 71 -30.72 61.58 43.70
N LEU A 72 -29.50 61.75 43.18
CA LEU A 72 -28.53 62.89 43.24
C LEU A 72 -28.39 63.81 44.49
N SER A 73 -27.14 64.06 44.92
CA SER A 73 -26.56 65.43 45.05
C SER A 73 -25.04 65.43 45.30
N LEU A 74 -24.36 66.45 44.77
CA LEU A 74 -22.93 66.73 44.71
C LEU A 74 -22.31 67.26 46.02
N ILE A 75 -20.98 67.16 46.15
CA ILE A 75 -20.05 68.25 46.55
C ILE A 75 -18.63 67.90 46.02
N SER A 76 -17.98 68.87 45.40
CA SER A 76 -16.56 68.90 45.02
C SER A 76 -15.75 69.68 46.06
N ILE A 77 -14.44 69.40 46.22
CA ILE A 77 -13.35 70.36 46.44
C ILE A 77 -11.99 69.62 46.26
N SER A 78 -11.05 70.37 45.70
CA SER A 78 -9.73 70.07 45.14
C SER A 78 -8.57 69.82 46.14
N ARG A 79 -7.71 68.82 45.82
CA ARG A 79 -6.21 68.68 45.88
C ARG A 79 -5.36 69.53 46.86
N PRO A 80 -4.20 69.03 47.41
CA PRO A 80 -3.09 68.55 46.56
C PRO A 80 -2.18 67.38 47.05
N LEU A 81 -1.63 66.69 46.04
CA LEU A 81 -0.30 66.09 45.88
C LEU A 81 0.62 65.95 47.11
N ARG A 82 0.89 64.70 47.52
CA ARG A 82 2.22 64.27 48.01
C ARG A 82 2.40 62.74 47.91
N GLU A 83 3.49 62.36 47.25
CA GLU A 83 4.27 61.11 47.42
C GLU A 83 3.53 59.77 47.50
N TYR A 84 3.36 59.08 46.37
CA TYR A 84 3.34 57.60 46.37
C TYR A 84 3.73 57.04 45.00
N ALA A 85 4.98 57.25 44.60
CA ALA A 85 5.54 56.68 43.38
C ALA A 85 6.95 56.14 43.63
N SER A 86 7.09 54.94 44.20
CA SER A 86 8.33 54.15 44.06
C SER A 86 8.27 52.67 44.50
N LYS A 87 7.10 52.01 44.63
CA LYS A 87 7.08 50.60 45.07
C LYS A 87 6.23 49.61 44.28
N LYS A 88 5.57 50.02 43.18
CA LYS A 88 4.68 49.13 42.40
C LYS A 88 5.21 48.69 41.03
N THR A 89 6.40 49.14 40.63
CA THR A 89 6.99 48.84 39.32
C THR A 89 8.11 47.78 39.37
N LEU A 90 8.70 47.51 40.54
CA LEU A 90 9.76 46.50 40.68
C LEU A 90 9.20 45.07 40.75
N ASP A 91 8.03 44.86 41.38
CA ASP A 91 7.40 43.54 41.45
C ASP A 91 6.79 43.07 40.12
N SER A 92 6.33 43.99 39.26
CA SER A 92 5.78 43.61 37.96
C SER A 92 6.86 43.19 36.97
N ILE A 93 8.06 43.78 37.06
CA ILE A 93 9.20 43.42 36.21
C ILE A 93 9.81 42.10 36.69
N ALA A 94 9.91 41.87 38.00
CA ALA A 94 10.36 40.59 38.56
C ALA A 94 9.40 39.44 38.20
N SER A 95 8.09 39.69 38.28
CA SER A 95 7.05 38.71 37.91
C SER A 95 7.01 38.43 36.40
N ALA A 96 7.22 39.45 35.57
CA ALA A 96 7.31 39.27 34.12
C ALA A 96 8.58 38.50 33.71
N LYS A 97 9.72 38.76 34.36
CA LYS A 97 10.97 38.02 34.12
C LYS A 97 10.88 36.56 34.58
N LEU A 98 10.21 36.30 35.70
CA LEU A 98 9.95 34.94 36.19
C LEU A 98 8.98 34.19 35.27
N LEU A 99 7.95 34.85 34.76
CA LEU A 99 7.02 34.27 33.78
C LEU A 99 7.73 33.95 32.45
N VAL A 100 8.57 34.87 31.96
CA VAL A 100 9.39 34.61 30.76
C VAL A 100 10.36 33.47 31.02
N LEU A 101 11.04 33.42 32.16
CA LEU A 101 11.93 32.32 32.52
C LEU A 101 11.20 30.97 32.61
N LEU A 102 10.00 30.93 33.20
CA LEU A 102 9.17 29.73 33.30
C LEU A 102 8.62 29.28 31.94
N ILE A 103 8.25 30.22 31.06
CA ILE A 103 7.88 29.93 29.67
C ILE A 103 9.11 29.40 28.92
N SER A 104 10.28 30.00 29.08
CA SER A 104 11.54 29.52 28.49
C SER A 104 11.91 28.13 28.98
N LEU A 105 11.80 27.87 30.29
CA LEU A 105 12.06 26.56 30.89
C LEU A 105 11.02 25.53 30.44
N ALA A 106 9.75 25.92 30.32
CA ALA A 106 8.70 25.05 29.79
C ALA A 106 8.93 24.76 28.30
N VAL A 107 9.41 25.73 27.51
CA VAL A 107 9.79 25.54 26.10
C VAL A 107 11.05 24.67 25.95
N LEU A 108 11.97 24.71 26.93
CA LEU A 108 13.15 23.83 27.02
C LEU A 108 12.82 22.44 27.57
N ALA A 109 11.71 22.28 28.31
CA ALA A 109 11.23 21.02 28.87
C ALA A 109 10.13 20.35 28.03
N LEU A 110 9.60 21.05 27.01
CA LEU A 110 8.94 20.37 25.90
C LEU A 110 10.01 19.49 25.27
N PRO A 111 9.78 18.18 25.07
CA PRO A 111 10.64 17.44 24.15
C PRO A 111 10.62 18.27 22.87
N THR A 112 11.79 18.59 22.33
CA THR A 112 11.86 19.19 21.00
C THR A 112 11.06 18.26 20.11
N LEU A 113 9.81 18.62 19.80
CA LEU A 113 9.15 18.11 18.61
C LEU A 113 9.98 18.74 17.50
N LEU A 114 11.10 18.08 17.17
CA LEU A 114 11.57 18.10 15.81
C LEU A 114 10.31 17.75 15.02
N MET A 115 9.80 18.73 14.26
CA MET A 115 8.90 18.43 13.16
C MET A 115 9.77 17.67 12.16
N ALA A 116 9.98 16.39 12.46
CA ALA A 116 10.74 15.50 11.61
C ALA A 116 9.92 15.35 10.33
N GLN A 117 10.55 15.70 9.22
CA GLN A 117 9.90 15.84 7.93
C GLN A 117 9.20 14.54 7.54
N ALA A 118 7.99 14.63 6.97
CA ALA A 118 7.33 13.47 6.35
C ALA A 118 8.33 12.70 5.46
N GLY A 119 8.33 11.37 5.55
CA GLY A 119 9.26 10.51 4.82
C GLY A 119 10.62 10.31 5.47
N THR A 120 10.95 10.98 6.59
CA THR A 120 12.10 10.58 7.41
C THR A 120 11.79 9.33 8.22
N LEU A 121 12.81 8.53 8.53
CA LEU A 121 12.71 7.41 9.45
C LEU A 121 12.18 7.87 10.83
N ASP A 122 11.28 7.09 11.42
CA ASP A 122 10.74 7.36 12.75
C ASP A 122 11.76 6.93 13.82
N PRO A 123 12.40 7.87 14.55
CA PRO A 123 13.44 7.54 15.53
C PRO A 123 12.93 6.70 16.71
N THR A 124 11.61 6.59 16.90
CA THR A 124 11.00 5.82 17.99
C THR A 124 10.78 4.34 17.66
N PHE A 125 11.17 3.89 16.46
CA PHE A 125 11.03 2.50 16.02
C PHE A 125 12.40 1.83 15.85
N GLY A 126 12.62 0.71 16.53
CA GLY A 126 13.86 -0.03 16.43
C GLY A 126 15.10 0.83 16.69
N ILE A 127 16.09 0.71 15.82
CA ILE A 127 17.28 1.55 15.82
C ILE A 127 17.10 2.60 14.73
N ASN A 128 16.77 3.84 15.14
CA ASN A 128 16.59 4.98 14.24
C ASN A 128 15.61 4.73 13.08
N GLY A 129 14.49 4.06 13.35
CA GLY A 129 13.44 3.75 12.38
C GLY A 129 13.55 2.39 11.73
N ILE A 130 14.57 1.60 12.03
CA ILE A 130 14.88 0.34 11.34
C ILE A 130 15.02 -0.82 12.34
N VAL A 131 14.50 -1.97 11.93
CA VAL A 131 14.73 -3.27 12.59
C VAL A 131 15.11 -4.28 11.52
N THR A 132 16.19 -5.03 11.76
CA THR A 132 16.58 -6.16 10.91
C THR A 132 16.67 -7.42 11.77
N THR A 133 15.93 -8.46 11.38
CA THR A 133 16.01 -9.79 11.98
C THR A 133 16.84 -10.68 11.07
N ALA A 134 18.02 -11.08 11.54
CA ALA A 134 18.92 -11.94 10.77
C ALA A 134 18.34 -13.35 10.56
N ASN A 135 18.81 -14.02 9.50
CA ASN A 135 18.47 -15.40 9.16
C ASN A 135 16.97 -15.59 8.87
N THR A 136 16.33 -14.58 8.29
CA THR A 136 14.92 -14.62 7.88
C THR A 136 14.72 -13.95 6.53
N GLY A 137 13.64 -14.30 5.85
CA GLY A 137 13.19 -13.66 4.61
C GLY A 137 11.75 -13.18 4.77
N ALA A 138 11.43 -12.00 4.24
CA ALA A 138 10.08 -11.44 4.24
C ALA A 138 9.50 -11.41 2.83
N ASN A 139 8.28 -11.92 2.68
CA ASN A 139 7.53 -11.89 1.42
C ASN A 139 6.27 -11.03 1.55
N ALA A 140 5.61 -11.07 2.70
CA ALA A 140 4.39 -10.31 2.96
C ALA A 140 4.34 -9.84 4.41
N ALA A 141 3.59 -8.77 4.66
CA ALA A 141 3.32 -8.29 6.01
C ALA A 141 1.88 -7.82 6.16
N ALA A 142 1.35 -7.87 7.38
CA ALA A 142 0.03 -7.35 7.73
C ALA A 142 0.07 -6.65 9.09
N LEU A 143 -0.74 -5.60 9.24
CA LEU A 143 -0.92 -4.88 10.49
C LEU A 143 -2.04 -5.51 11.32
N GLN A 144 -1.78 -5.66 12.62
CA GLN A 144 -2.81 -5.94 13.61
C GLN A 144 -3.48 -4.63 14.07
N SER A 145 -4.71 -4.72 14.58
CA SER A 145 -5.46 -3.56 15.07
C SER A 145 -4.84 -2.89 16.30
N ASP A 146 -3.96 -3.59 17.02
CA ASP A 146 -3.17 -3.05 18.13
C ASP A 146 -1.84 -2.40 17.68
N GLY A 147 -1.62 -2.30 16.35
CA GLY A 147 -0.45 -1.67 15.75
C GLY A 147 0.76 -2.60 15.61
N LYS A 148 0.69 -3.85 16.07
CA LYS A 148 1.74 -4.85 15.83
C LYS A 148 1.84 -5.22 14.35
N ILE A 149 3.02 -5.62 13.92
CA ILE A 149 3.32 -5.98 12.53
C ILE A 149 3.61 -7.48 12.49
N VAL A 150 2.86 -8.24 11.68
CA VAL A 150 3.13 -9.65 11.42
C VAL A 150 3.73 -9.78 10.04
N VAL A 151 4.87 -10.46 9.92
CA VAL A 151 5.59 -10.68 8.68
C VAL A 151 5.61 -12.18 8.38
N ALA A 152 5.32 -12.55 7.14
CA ALA A 152 5.38 -13.90 6.64
C ALA A 152 6.48 -14.05 5.58
N GLY A 153 7.13 -15.22 5.61
CA GLY A 153 8.20 -15.55 4.68
C GLY A 153 8.92 -16.80 5.14
N SER A 154 10.22 -16.66 5.40
CA SER A 154 11.09 -17.76 5.80
C SER A 154 11.95 -17.45 7.01
N ILE A 155 12.35 -18.51 7.71
CA ILE A 155 13.28 -18.49 8.84
C ILE A 155 14.30 -19.60 8.60
N ALA A 156 15.60 -19.28 8.59
CA ALA A 156 16.65 -20.27 8.40
C ALA A 156 16.77 -21.16 9.64
N THR A 157 16.98 -22.46 9.42
CA THR A 157 17.20 -23.44 10.49
C THR A 157 18.51 -24.20 10.29
N MET A 158 19.07 -24.71 11.39
CA MET A 158 20.37 -25.39 11.44
C MET A 158 20.44 -26.70 10.62
N GLN A 159 19.30 -27.23 10.16
CA GLN A 159 19.19 -28.56 9.51
C GLN A 159 18.91 -28.47 7.99
N ASN A 160 19.56 -27.55 7.27
CA ASN A 160 19.54 -27.42 5.80
C ASN A 160 18.24 -26.92 5.15
N GLY A 161 17.82 -25.69 5.47
CA GLY A 161 16.87 -24.96 4.63
C GLY A 161 16.19 -23.78 5.32
N GLN A 162 15.79 -22.80 4.50
CA GLN A 162 14.80 -21.80 4.90
C GLN A 162 13.46 -22.50 5.10
N GLN A 163 12.92 -22.46 6.33
CA GLN A 163 11.59 -22.97 6.65
C GLN A 163 10.56 -21.86 6.56
N THR A 164 9.33 -22.19 6.21
CA THR A 164 8.20 -21.27 6.32
C THR A 164 8.07 -20.73 7.73
N GLY A 165 7.93 -19.41 7.87
CA GLY A 165 7.79 -18.82 9.19
C GLY A 165 7.07 -17.49 9.23
N LEU A 166 6.69 -17.12 10.45
CA LEU A 166 6.10 -15.83 10.80
C LEU A 166 6.97 -15.12 11.83
N LEU A 167 7.09 -13.81 11.69
CA LEU A 167 7.65 -12.92 12.70
C LEU A 167 6.57 -11.98 13.19
N ARG A 168 6.61 -11.58 14.46
CA ARG A 168 5.79 -10.48 14.96
C ARG A 168 6.63 -9.43 15.66
N TYR A 169 6.43 -8.17 15.28
CA TYR A 169 7.05 -7.00 15.88
C TYR A 169 6.01 -6.19 16.66
N ASN A 170 6.44 -5.65 17.80
CA ASN A 170 5.72 -4.66 18.58
C ASN A 170 5.66 -3.31 17.84
N THR A 171 4.86 -2.39 18.38
CA THR A 171 4.74 -1.03 17.84
C THR A 171 6.01 -0.21 17.98
N ASP A 172 6.98 -0.62 18.79
CA ASP A 172 8.31 -0.01 18.88
C ASP A 172 9.36 -0.71 18.01
N GLY A 173 8.97 -1.74 17.26
CA GLY A 173 9.86 -2.51 16.39
C GLY A 173 10.59 -3.66 17.07
N THR A 174 10.49 -3.83 18.39
CA THR A 174 11.05 -5.01 19.05
C THR A 174 10.28 -6.29 18.66
N LEU A 175 10.94 -7.46 18.64
CA LEU A 175 10.23 -8.74 18.45
C LEU A 175 9.29 -9.00 19.63
N ASP A 176 8.05 -9.39 19.33
CA ASP A 176 7.04 -9.69 20.34
C ASP A 176 7.28 -11.08 20.95
N ALA A 177 7.94 -11.12 22.11
CA ALA A 177 8.23 -12.36 22.83
C ALA A 177 6.99 -13.21 23.19
N SER A 178 5.77 -12.64 23.16
CA SER A 178 4.52 -13.38 23.40
C SER A 178 3.98 -14.13 22.17
N PHE A 179 4.66 -14.01 21.02
CA PHE A 179 4.28 -14.68 19.77
C PHE A 179 5.23 -15.85 19.47
N GLY A 180 4.71 -17.07 19.49
CA GLY A 180 5.50 -18.28 19.29
C GLY A 180 6.69 -18.33 20.25
N THR A 181 7.88 -18.55 19.71
CA THR A 181 9.13 -18.55 20.48
C THR A 181 9.93 -17.28 20.16
N GLY A 182 9.91 -16.31 21.08
CA GLY A 182 10.70 -15.08 20.94
C GLY A 182 10.31 -14.20 19.76
N GLY A 183 9.01 -14.17 19.40
CA GLY A 183 8.50 -13.42 18.26
C GLY A 183 8.48 -14.19 16.94
N LYS A 184 8.75 -15.50 16.97
CA LYS A 184 8.88 -16.34 15.78
C LYS A 184 7.97 -17.57 15.85
N VAL A 185 7.33 -17.89 14.73
CA VAL A 185 6.59 -19.15 14.52
C VAL A 185 7.18 -19.87 13.32
N LEU A 186 7.57 -21.12 13.49
CA LEU A 186 7.95 -22.02 12.40
C LEU A 186 6.74 -22.87 11.99
N ILE A 187 6.45 -22.95 10.69
CA ILE A 187 5.32 -23.74 10.17
C ILE A 187 5.85 -25.12 9.77
N GLY A 188 5.49 -26.14 10.56
CA GLY A 188 6.15 -27.44 10.63
C GLY A 188 5.82 -28.48 9.54
N ALA A 189 6.00 -28.16 8.26
CA ALA A 189 6.16 -29.20 7.25
C ALA A 189 7.58 -29.14 6.68
N THR A 190 8.30 -30.26 6.70
CA THR A 190 9.68 -30.38 6.18
C THR A 190 9.83 -30.03 4.70
N ASN A 191 8.71 -29.90 3.98
CA ASN A 191 8.62 -29.55 2.56
C ASN A 191 7.77 -28.30 2.30
N ALA A 192 7.61 -27.41 3.29
CA ALA A 192 6.94 -26.14 3.08
C ALA A 192 7.93 -25.08 2.57
N GLY A 193 7.56 -24.41 1.48
CA GLY A 193 8.30 -23.25 0.97
C GLY A 193 7.89 -21.97 1.71
N PRO A 194 8.60 -20.85 1.51
CA PRO A 194 8.33 -19.60 2.20
C PRO A 194 6.86 -19.19 2.11
N ALA A 195 6.30 -18.66 3.20
CA ALA A 195 4.94 -18.12 3.18
C ALA A 195 4.94 -16.87 2.29
N PHE A 196 4.00 -16.80 1.35
CA PHE A 196 3.95 -15.70 0.38
C PHE A 196 2.88 -14.66 0.73
N ALA A 197 1.92 -14.99 1.61
CA ALA A 197 0.87 -14.06 2.01
C ALA A 197 0.47 -14.24 3.48
N VAL A 198 0.02 -13.15 4.10
CA VAL A 198 -0.47 -13.11 5.48
C VAL A 198 -1.67 -12.16 5.60
N ALA A 199 -2.66 -12.54 6.41
CA ALA A 199 -3.77 -11.67 6.78
C ALA A 199 -4.12 -11.84 8.26
N ILE A 200 -4.71 -10.80 8.84
CA ILE A 200 -5.16 -10.78 10.24
C ILE A 200 -6.69 -10.74 10.26
N GLN A 201 -7.31 -11.75 10.85
CA GLN A 201 -8.76 -11.80 11.04
C GLN A 201 -9.21 -10.77 12.09
N THR A 202 -10.51 -10.44 12.10
CA THR A 202 -11.10 -9.47 13.04
C THR A 202 -10.98 -9.90 14.51
N ASP A 203 -10.89 -11.21 14.76
CA ASP A 203 -10.60 -11.80 16.08
C ASP A 203 -9.10 -11.83 16.42
N ARG A 204 -8.26 -11.17 15.60
CA ARG A 204 -6.80 -11.09 15.66
C ARG A 204 -6.05 -12.40 15.39
N LYS A 205 -6.73 -13.47 14.96
CA LYS A 205 -6.03 -14.68 14.48
C LYS A 205 -5.26 -14.37 13.19
N VAL A 206 -4.16 -15.09 13.00
CA VAL A 206 -3.25 -14.90 11.88
C VAL A 206 -3.47 -16.01 10.86
N LEU A 207 -3.65 -15.63 9.60
CA LEU A 207 -3.68 -16.55 8.47
C LEU A 207 -2.40 -16.39 7.65
N ALA A 208 -1.81 -17.50 7.23
CA ALA A 208 -0.64 -17.52 6.36
C ALA A 208 -0.87 -18.48 5.19
N ALA A 209 -0.50 -18.08 3.98
CA ALA A 209 -0.55 -18.94 2.80
C ALA A 209 0.87 -19.33 2.37
N ALA A 210 1.10 -20.63 2.16
CA ALA A 210 2.38 -21.17 1.77
C ALA A 210 2.21 -22.45 0.93
N PRO A 211 3.17 -22.79 0.05
CA PRO A 211 3.25 -24.13 -0.49
C PRO A 211 3.64 -25.11 0.62
N ALA A 212 2.84 -26.15 0.84
CA ALA A 212 3.16 -27.24 1.76
C ALA A 212 2.80 -28.57 1.11
N ASN A 213 3.74 -29.52 1.09
CA ASN A 213 3.56 -30.82 0.43
C ASN A 213 3.06 -30.69 -1.03
N LEU A 214 3.64 -29.73 -1.77
CA LEU A 214 3.28 -29.41 -3.16
C LEU A 214 1.83 -28.94 -3.34
N ARG A 215 1.20 -28.38 -2.31
CA ARG A 215 -0.15 -27.83 -2.35
C ARG A 215 -0.19 -26.41 -1.83
N LEU A 216 -1.02 -25.58 -2.45
CA LEU A 216 -1.44 -24.30 -1.88
C LEU A 216 -2.12 -24.58 -0.54
N THR A 217 -1.53 -24.10 0.56
CA THR A 217 -2.03 -24.39 1.91
C THR A 217 -2.22 -23.10 2.69
N VAL A 218 -3.35 -22.97 3.35
CA VAL A 218 -3.66 -21.88 4.29
C VAL A 218 -3.54 -22.42 5.70
N PHE A 219 -2.74 -21.76 6.53
CA PHE A 219 -2.54 -22.04 7.95
C PHE A 219 -3.24 -20.98 8.79
N ARG A 220 -3.76 -21.36 9.95
CA ARG A 220 -4.28 -20.41 10.94
C ARG A 220 -3.60 -20.58 12.30
N PHE A 221 -3.26 -19.43 12.90
CA PHE A 221 -2.66 -19.33 14.21
C PHE A 221 -3.51 -18.46 15.13
N ASN A 222 -3.52 -18.81 16.41
CA ASN A 222 -4.06 -18.00 17.47
C ASN A 222 -3.27 -16.70 17.65
N THR A 223 -3.80 -15.78 18.45
CA THR A 223 -3.18 -14.47 18.70
C THR A 223 -1.81 -14.54 19.36
N ASN A 224 -1.42 -15.68 19.94
CA ASN A 224 -0.10 -15.93 20.53
C ASN A 224 0.84 -16.73 19.60
N GLY A 225 0.43 -17.00 18.35
CA GLY A 225 1.24 -17.77 17.40
C GLY A 225 1.15 -19.29 17.54
N SER A 226 0.40 -19.81 18.51
CA SER A 226 0.08 -21.25 18.55
C SER A 226 -0.87 -21.63 17.41
N VAL A 227 -0.78 -22.87 16.92
CA VAL A 227 -1.66 -23.37 15.85
C VAL A 227 -3.12 -23.36 16.33
N ASP A 228 -4.03 -22.84 15.50
CA ASP A 228 -5.46 -22.92 15.78
C ASP A 228 -6.04 -24.24 15.26
N ASN A 229 -6.06 -25.25 16.12
CA ASN A 229 -6.53 -26.59 15.77
C ASN A 229 -8.02 -26.66 15.38
N THR A 230 -8.80 -25.59 15.56
CA THR A 230 -10.21 -25.53 15.12
C THR A 230 -10.37 -25.16 13.64
N PHE A 231 -9.27 -24.84 12.95
CA PHE A 231 -9.27 -24.48 11.54
C PHE A 231 -8.90 -25.67 10.65
N GLY A 232 -9.74 -25.97 9.67
CA GLY A 232 -9.46 -26.99 8.67
C GLY A 232 -9.11 -28.35 9.29
N ASN A 233 -7.99 -28.92 8.86
CA ASN A 233 -7.38 -30.09 9.46
C ASN A 233 -6.25 -29.65 10.40
N ASN A 234 -6.57 -29.54 11.70
CA ASN A 234 -5.63 -29.20 12.77
C ASN A 234 -4.77 -27.96 12.46
N GLY A 235 -5.41 -26.85 12.07
CA GLY A 235 -4.77 -25.57 11.82
C GLY A 235 -4.40 -25.30 10.38
N SER A 236 -4.70 -26.19 9.44
CA SER A 236 -4.35 -26.01 8.02
C SER A 236 -5.40 -26.53 7.05
N VAL A 237 -5.39 -25.97 5.83
CA VAL A 237 -6.28 -26.36 4.73
C VAL A 237 -5.47 -26.40 3.44
N ALA A 238 -5.34 -27.59 2.84
CA ALA A 238 -4.72 -27.76 1.53
C ALA A 238 -5.78 -27.61 0.42
N ILE A 239 -5.55 -26.69 -0.51
CA ILE A 239 -6.46 -26.38 -1.62
C ILE A 239 -6.17 -27.31 -2.79
N GLN A 240 -6.86 -28.45 -2.83
CA GLN A 240 -6.63 -29.48 -3.85
C GLN A 240 -6.91 -28.98 -5.28
N ALA A 241 -7.88 -28.08 -5.45
CA ALA A 241 -8.24 -27.48 -6.73
C ALA A 241 -7.08 -26.70 -7.38
N ALA A 242 -6.06 -26.29 -6.62
CA ALA A 242 -4.87 -25.62 -7.15
C ALA A 242 -3.95 -26.57 -7.93
N GLY A 243 -4.16 -27.89 -7.85
CA GLY A 243 -3.24 -28.87 -8.41
C GLY A 243 -1.91 -28.92 -7.65
N LEU A 244 -0.83 -29.30 -8.35
CA LEU A 244 0.52 -29.21 -7.81
C LEU A 244 0.95 -27.75 -7.75
N PHE A 245 1.53 -27.37 -6.62
CA PHE A 245 1.96 -26.01 -6.32
C PHE A 245 3.41 -26.04 -5.87
N LEU A 246 4.31 -25.81 -6.84
CA LEU A 246 5.76 -25.90 -6.70
C LEU A 246 6.38 -24.50 -6.49
N PRO A 247 7.45 -24.37 -5.70
CA PRO A 247 8.23 -23.13 -5.64
C PRO A 247 8.96 -22.78 -6.95
N PRO A 248 9.24 -21.49 -7.24
CA PRO A 248 8.82 -20.32 -6.48
C PRO A 248 7.30 -20.13 -6.58
N ALA A 249 6.68 -19.84 -5.43
CA ALA A 249 5.23 -19.75 -5.31
C ALA A 249 4.85 -18.33 -4.88
N SER A 250 3.85 -17.78 -5.57
CA SER A 250 3.27 -16.47 -5.32
C SER A 250 1.77 -16.59 -5.16
N GLY A 251 1.18 -15.61 -4.50
CA GLY A 251 -0.24 -15.57 -4.24
C GLY A 251 -0.60 -14.51 -3.21
N GLY A 252 -1.89 -14.48 -2.88
CA GLY A 252 -2.48 -13.43 -2.06
C GLY A 252 -3.58 -13.98 -1.18
N ILE A 253 -3.85 -13.26 -0.09
CA ILE A 253 -4.93 -13.59 0.83
C ILE A 253 -5.73 -12.33 1.15
N ALA A 254 -7.05 -12.42 1.07
CA ALA A 254 -7.96 -11.33 1.43
C ALA A 254 -9.10 -11.85 2.31
N LEU A 255 -9.63 -10.97 3.16
CA LEU A 255 -10.72 -11.29 4.08
C LEU A 255 -11.98 -10.56 3.66
N GLN A 256 -13.06 -11.31 3.48
CA GLN A 256 -14.38 -10.73 3.28
C GLN A 256 -14.97 -10.23 4.61
N SER A 257 -15.90 -9.28 4.53
CA SER A 257 -16.53 -8.66 5.71
C SER A 257 -17.32 -9.65 6.58
N ASP A 258 -17.76 -10.76 6.00
CA ASP A 258 -18.43 -11.87 6.68
C ASP A 258 -17.46 -12.89 7.30
N GLY A 259 -16.15 -12.63 7.24
CA GLY A 259 -15.09 -13.48 7.77
C GLY A 259 -14.65 -14.62 6.84
N LYS A 260 -15.25 -14.78 5.65
CA LYS A 260 -14.74 -15.73 4.66
C LYS A 260 -13.36 -15.30 4.16
N ILE A 261 -12.56 -16.28 3.76
CA ILE A 261 -11.15 -16.11 3.41
C ILE A 261 -11.00 -16.40 1.92
N LEU A 262 -10.44 -15.47 1.18
CA LEU A 262 -10.04 -15.68 -0.21
C LEU A 262 -8.54 -15.92 -0.27
N VAL A 263 -8.13 -16.96 -0.99
CA VAL A 263 -6.73 -17.23 -1.31
C VAL A 263 -6.59 -17.33 -2.82
N ALA A 264 -5.67 -16.55 -3.40
CA ALA A 264 -5.46 -16.49 -4.83
C ALA A 264 -4.02 -16.89 -5.19
N SER A 265 -3.88 -17.47 -6.37
CA SER A 265 -2.63 -17.70 -7.09
C SER A 265 -2.89 -17.59 -8.59
N ALA A 266 -1.82 -17.65 -9.40
CA ALA A 266 -1.89 -17.55 -10.85
C ALA A 266 -2.89 -18.50 -11.56
N ARG A 267 -3.34 -19.58 -10.88
CA ARG A 267 -4.26 -20.58 -11.45
C ARG A 267 -5.68 -20.51 -10.91
N ILE A 268 -5.84 -20.17 -9.63
CA ILE A 268 -7.15 -20.21 -8.97
C ILE A 268 -7.30 -19.08 -7.96
N VAL A 269 -8.56 -18.72 -7.71
CA VAL A 269 -8.98 -18.10 -6.46
C VAL A 269 -9.89 -19.09 -5.76
N ALA A 270 -9.60 -19.41 -4.51
CA ALA A 270 -10.42 -20.26 -3.66
C ALA A 270 -11.01 -19.46 -2.51
N ARG A 271 -12.21 -19.85 -2.08
CA ARG A 271 -12.85 -19.30 -0.90
C ARG A 271 -13.02 -20.35 0.19
N LEU A 272 -12.61 -19.99 1.39
CA LEU A 272 -12.81 -20.77 2.60
C LEU A 272 -13.85 -20.08 3.49
N LEU A 273 -14.62 -20.89 4.20
CA LEU A 273 -15.41 -20.48 5.35
C LEU A 273 -14.48 -20.09 6.52
N THR A 274 -15.04 -19.43 7.53
CA THR A 274 -14.31 -19.02 8.74
C THR A 274 -13.67 -20.18 9.49
N ASN A 275 -14.15 -21.41 9.32
CA ASN A 275 -13.58 -22.62 9.91
C ASN A 275 -12.54 -23.31 9.01
N GLY A 276 -12.23 -22.76 7.85
CA GLY A 276 -11.25 -23.31 6.90
C GLY A 276 -11.80 -24.35 5.93
N GLN A 277 -13.08 -24.72 6.01
CA GLN A 277 -13.67 -25.57 4.97
C GLN A 277 -13.82 -24.79 3.66
N LEU A 278 -13.66 -25.46 2.51
CA LEU A 278 -13.96 -24.84 1.20
C LEU A 278 -15.43 -24.44 1.14
N ASP A 279 -15.70 -23.22 0.69
CA ASP A 279 -17.05 -22.72 0.49
C ASP A 279 -17.62 -23.23 -0.84
N SER A 280 -18.40 -24.30 -0.79
CA SER A 280 -18.97 -24.93 -2.00
C SER A 280 -19.85 -24.00 -2.84
N THR A 281 -20.29 -22.86 -2.31
CA THR A 281 -21.08 -21.86 -3.04
C THR A 281 -20.24 -20.93 -3.93
N PHE A 282 -18.91 -21.04 -3.88
CA PHE A 282 -17.98 -20.21 -4.64
C PHE A 282 -17.40 -20.96 -5.84
N GLY A 283 -17.57 -20.41 -7.04
CA GLY A 283 -17.06 -20.99 -8.28
C GLY A 283 -17.51 -22.45 -8.45
N SER A 284 -16.58 -23.32 -8.82
CA SER A 284 -16.77 -24.77 -8.85
C SER A 284 -16.24 -25.38 -7.56
N ASN A 285 -17.14 -25.71 -6.63
CA ASN A 285 -16.85 -26.37 -5.35
C ASN A 285 -15.78 -25.64 -4.49
N GLY A 286 -15.86 -24.31 -4.40
CA GLY A 286 -14.98 -23.49 -3.57
C GLY A 286 -13.81 -22.85 -4.29
N ALA A 287 -13.66 -23.06 -5.60
CA ALA A 287 -12.60 -22.42 -6.39
C ALA A 287 -13.08 -21.97 -7.77
N ALA A 288 -12.49 -20.89 -8.27
CA ALA A 288 -12.68 -20.40 -9.63
C ALA A 288 -11.32 -20.24 -10.33
N PRO A 289 -11.23 -20.49 -11.65
CA PRO A 289 -9.99 -20.28 -12.40
C PRO A 289 -9.64 -18.79 -12.48
N THR A 290 -8.36 -18.47 -12.39
CA THR A 290 -7.83 -17.11 -12.58
C THR A 290 -7.23 -16.94 -13.97
N VAL A 291 -7.24 -15.70 -14.47
CA VAL A 291 -6.60 -15.33 -15.74
C VAL A 291 -5.34 -14.54 -15.43
N GLY A 292 -4.33 -15.25 -14.93
CA GLY A 292 -3.15 -14.64 -14.30
C GLY A 292 -3.50 -13.91 -13.00
N GLY A 293 -2.55 -13.82 -12.08
CA GLY A 293 -2.71 -12.99 -10.89
C GLY A 293 -2.43 -13.70 -9.58
N ASP A 294 -1.57 -13.05 -8.80
CA ASP A 294 -1.15 -13.53 -7.49
C ASP A 294 -1.62 -12.59 -6.38
N SER A 295 -2.26 -11.46 -6.71
CA SER A 295 -2.82 -10.53 -5.73
C SER A 295 -4.35 -10.60 -5.74
N VAL A 296 -4.95 -10.39 -4.56
CA VAL A 296 -6.41 -10.38 -4.38
C VAL A 296 -6.82 -9.19 -3.53
N ALA A 297 -7.85 -8.47 -3.97
CA ALA A 297 -8.48 -7.41 -3.18
C ALA A 297 -10.00 -7.43 -3.34
N LEU A 298 -10.68 -6.68 -2.47
CA LEU A 298 -12.12 -6.58 -2.45
C LEU A 298 -12.58 -5.16 -2.81
N LEU A 299 -13.60 -5.08 -3.65
CA LEU A 299 -14.38 -3.87 -3.82
C LEU A 299 -15.43 -3.77 -2.68
N PRO A 300 -15.88 -2.56 -2.30
CA PRO A 300 -16.87 -2.39 -1.22
C PRO A 300 -18.21 -3.10 -1.45
N ASN A 301 -18.55 -3.40 -2.71
CA ASN A 301 -19.75 -4.16 -3.08
C ASN A 301 -19.59 -5.68 -2.93
N GLY A 302 -18.43 -6.16 -2.47
CA GLY A 302 -18.11 -7.58 -2.29
C GLY A 302 -17.55 -8.27 -3.53
N ASN A 303 -17.44 -7.57 -4.67
CA ASN A 303 -16.74 -8.11 -5.84
C ASN A 303 -15.25 -8.28 -5.53
N ILE A 304 -14.64 -9.25 -6.20
CA ILE A 304 -13.29 -9.71 -5.94
C ILE A 304 -12.43 -9.37 -7.15
N LEU A 305 -11.35 -8.65 -6.90
CA LEU A 305 -10.32 -8.38 -7.89
C LEU A 305 -9.20 -9.40 -7.71
N VAL A 306 -8.79 -10.04 -8.81
CA VAL A 306 -7.63 -10.95 -8.84
C VAL A 306 -6.74 -10.57 -10.00
N GLY A 307 -5.46 -10.40 -9.76
CA GLY A 307 -4.56 -9.90 -10.79
C GLY A 307 -3.10 -9.82 -10.40
N THR A 308 -2.31 -9.35 -11.35
CA THR A 308 -0.98 -8.77 -11.14
C THR A 308 -1.10 -7.25 -11.31
N GLY A 309 -0.12 -6.45 -10.85
CA GLY A 309 -0.15 -4.99 -11.05
C GLY A 309 -0.44 -4.55 -12.50
N SER A 310 -0.16 -5.39 -13.49
CA SER A 310 -0.44 -5.11 -14.89
C SER A 310 -1.89 -5.33 -15.31
N VAL A 311 -2.49 -6.42 -14.84
CA VAL A 311 -3.79 -6.89 -15.31
C VAL A 311 -4.59 -7.39 -14.12
N THR A 312 -5.77 -6.82 -13.92
CA THR A 312 -6.70 -7.24 -12.89
C THR A 312 -7.99 -7.74 -13.52
N SER A 313 -8.46 -8.91 -13.09
CA SER A 313 -9.77 -9.47 -13.46
C SER A 313 -10.77 -9.27 -12.34
N LEU A 314 -12.05 -9.10 -12.69
CA LEU A 314 -13.14 -8.96 -11.74
C LEU A 314 -13.95 -10.26 -11.63
N TYR A 315 -14.27 -10.65 -10.42
CA TYR A 315 -15.14 -11.76 -10.07
C TYR A 315 -16.30 -11.26 -9.22
N ALA A 316 -17.50 -11.75 -9.51
CA ALA A 316 -18.65 -11.56 -8.64
C ALA A 316 -18.44 -12.29 -7.30
N PRO A 317 -19.23 -11.98 -6.25
CA PRO A 317 -19.06 -12.60 -4.94
C PRO A 317 -19.28 -14.11 -4.95
N ASN A 318 -19.93 -14.68 -5.96
CA ASN A 318 -20.09 -16.13 -6.12
C ASN A 318 -18.90 -16.79 -6.86
N GLY A 319 -17.86 -16.04 -7.25
CA GLY A 319 -16.70 -16.55 -7.98
C GLY A 319 -16.88 -16.67 -9.49
N SER A 320 -17.99 -16.20 -10.07
CA SER A 320 -18.11 -16.08 -11.53
C SER A 320 -17.33 -14.87 -12.03
N ARG A 321 -16.49 -15.05 -13.05
CA ARG A 321 -15.75 -13.95 -13.69
C ARG A 321 -16.70 -13.02 -14.42
N ASP A 322 -16.54 -11.71 -14.22
CA ASP A 322 -17.28 -10.68 -14.93
C ASP A 322 -16.59 -10.36 -16.26
N ALA A 323 -17.18 -10.77 -17.38
CA ALA A 323 -16.62 -10.51 -18.71
C ALA A 323 -16.83 -9.07 -19.20
N GLY A 324 -17.72 -8.30 -18.56
CA GLY A 324 -17.99 -6.90 -18.88
C GLY A 324 -17.02 -5.91 -18.25
N PHE A 325 -16.17 -6.36 -17.31
CA PHE A 325 -15.15 -5.55 -16.69
C PHE A 325 -14.00 -5.23 -17.66
N GLY A 326 -13.72 -3.94 -17.89
CA GLY A 326 -12.67 -3.48 -18.79
C GLY A 326 -12.74 -4.10 -20.18
N VAL A 327 -11.64 -4.71 -20.62
CA VAL A 327 -11.50 -5.42 -21.89
C VAL A 327 -11.53 -6.93 -21.62
N HIS A 328 -12.60 -7.59 -22.06
CA HIS A 328 -12.82 -9.04 -21.88
C HIS A 328 -12.70 -9.53 -20.43
N GLY A 329 -13.15 -8.74 -19.45
CA GLY A 329 -13.12 -9.08 -18.03
C GLY A 329 -11.80 -8.73 -17.32
N GLN A 330 -10.97 -7.89 -17.93
CA GLN A 330 -9.66 -7.46 -17.44
C GLN A 330 -9.46 -5.96 -17.61
N THR A 331 -8.64 -5.33 -16.76
CA THR A 331 -8.09 -4.01 -17.08
C THR A 331 -7.29 -4.09 -18.39
N PRO A 332 -7.28 -3.05 -19.24
CA PRO A 332 -6.67 -3.08 -20.58
C PRO A 332 -5.15 -3.35 -20.63
N GLY A 333 -4.48 -3.50 -19.48
CA GLY A 333 -3.05 -3.78 -19.38
C GLY A 333 -2.18 -2.59 -19.76
N PHE A 334 -1.11 -2.36 -19.01
CA PHE A 334 0.04 -1.59 -19.50
C PHE A 334 1.25 -2.51 -19.56
N ALA A 335 2.19 -2.23 -20.46
CA ALA A 335 3.44 -2.98 -20.51
C ALA A 335 4.28 -2.65 -19.27
N PHE A 336 4.15 -3.46 -18.23
CA PHE A 336 5.05 -3.51 -17.09
C PHE A 336 6.07 -4.62 -17.33
N ASN A 337 7.32 -4.41 -16.92
CA ASN A 337 8.33 -5.45 -16.96
C ASN A 337 8.31 -6.30 -15.67
N ASP A 338 7.94 -5.70 -14.54
CA ASP A 338 7.76 -6.40 -13.26
C ASP A 338 6.34 -6.25 -12.72
N ALA A 339 5.77 -7.35 -12.25
CA ALA A 339 4.46 -7.38 -11.63
C ALA A 339 4.51 -6.79 -10.21
N GLY A 340 4.15 -5.52 -10.05
CA GLY A 340 3.92 -4.93 -8.74
C GLY A 340 2.53 -5.25 -8.18
N GLY A 341 2.22 -4.68 -7.01
CA GLY A 341 0.93 -4.83 -6.35
C GLY A 341 -0.20 -3.95 -6.90
N PHE A 342 -1.42 -4.21 -6.46
CA PHE A 342 -2.56 -3.31 -6.66
C PHE A 342 -3.34 -3.10 -5.37
N VAL A 343 -4.03 -1.98 -5.27
CA VAL A 343 -4.88 -1.61 -4.14
C VAL A 343 -6.20 -1.02 -4.63
N VAL A 344 -7.25 -1.21 -3.83
CA VAL A 344 -8.53 -0.51 -4.00
C VAL A 344 -8.55 0.66 -3.04
N ALA A 345 -8.76 1.86 -3.55
CA ALA A 345 -8.60 3.09 -2.79
C ALA A 345 -9.73 4.08 -3.02
N THR A 346 -9.99 4.93 -2.02
CA THR A 346 -10.91 6.07 -2.09
C THR A 346 -10.18 7.32 -1.59
N ASN A 347 -10.47 8.49 -2.16
CA ASN A 347 -9.96 9.77 -1.65
C ASN A 347 -10.74 10.31 -0.43
N GLY A 348 -11.36 9.42 0.37
CA GLY A 348 -12.27 9.77 1.47
C GLY A 348 -13.74 9.40 1.24
N THR A 349 -14.64 9.92 2.08
CA THR A 349 -16.06 9.56 2.08
C THR A 349 -16.81 10.14 0.89
N GLY A 350 -17.48 9.29 0.11
CA GLY A 350 -18.40 9.70 -0.96
C GLY A 350 -17.83 9.68 -2.38
N VAL A 351 -16.58 9.25 -2.57
CA VAL A 351 -15.97 9.06 -3.90
C VAL A 351 -16.03 7.58 -4.28
N THR A 352 -16.34 7.31 -5.55
CA THR A 352 -16.27 5.94 -6.09
C THR A 352 -14.85 5.40 -5.92
N PRO A 353 -14.68 4.16 -5.42
CA PRO A 353 -13.37 3.55 -5.31
C PRO A 353 -12.64 3.52 -6.66
N LYS A 354 -11.32 3.54 -6.61
CA LYS A 354 -10.44 3.38 -7.76
C LYS A 354 -9.54 2.18 -7.53
N ILE A 355 -9.17 1.52 -8.63
CA ILE A 355 -8.19 0.44 -8.62
C ILE A 355 -6.87 1.10 -9.01
N ILE A 356 -5.86 1.02 -8.14
CA ILE A 356 -4.55 1.62 -8.35
C ILE A 356 -3.55 0.49 -8.41
N THR A 357 -2.78 0.44 -9.50
CA THR A 357 -1.73 -0.56 -9.69
C THR A 357 -0.36 0.10 -9.72
N ALA A 358 0.66 -0.64 -9.33
CA ALA A 358 2.05 -0.26 -9.48
C ALA A 358 2.86 -1.37 -10.13
N GLY A 359 3.96 -0.98 -10.76
CA GLY A 359 5.01 -1.87 -11.22
C GLY A 359 6.19 -1.06 -11.75
N SER A 360 7.10 -1.76 -12.43
CA SER A 360 8.28 -1.15 -13.05
C SER A 360 8.06 -0.89 -14.54
N ILE A 361 8.56 0.23 -15.04
CA ILE A 361 8.70 0.50 -16.48
C ILE A 361 10.16 0.70 -16.83
N PHE A 362 10.61 0.09 -17.92
CA PHE A 362 11.90 0.37 -18.57
C PHE A 362 11.56 0.93 -19.95
N THR A 363 11.80 2.23 -20.17
CA THR A 363 11.65 2.95 -21.45
C THR A 363 10.52 2.49 -22.39
N SER A 364 9.42 3.26 -22.48
CA SER A 364 8.51 3.16 -23.65
C SER A 364 8.82 4.28 -24.67
N PRO A 365 8.61 4.05 -25.98
CA PRO A 365 8.82 5.06 -27.02
C PRO A 365 8.01 6.35 -26.82
N ASP A 366 6.87 6.27 -26.14
CA ASP A 366 5.95 7.39 -25.94
C ASP A 366 6.15 8.15 -24.61
N LEU A 367 7.07 7.71 -23.75
CA LEU A 367 7.36 8.29 -22.42
C LEU A 367 8.83 8.68 -22.22
N MET A 368 9.58 8.89 -23.32
CA MET A 368 10.90 9.52 -23.43
C MET A 368 11.68 9.72 -22.12
N PHE A 369 12.38 8.68 -21.64
CA PHE A 369 13.56 8.87 -20.81
C PHE A 369 14.77 9.06 -21.73
N THR A 370 15.62 10.04 -21.44
CA THR A 370 16.81 10.33 -22.26
C THR A 370 17.94 9.30 -22.09
N HIS A 371 17.73 8.29 -21.23
CA HIS A 371 18.67 7.22 -20.89
C HIS A 371 17.89 5.94 -20.49
N SER A 372 18.54 4.77 -20.49
CA SER A 372 18.00 3.50 -19.97
C SER A 372 17.77 3.58 -18.46
N VAL A 373 16.65 4.17 -18.04
CA VAL A 373 16.26 4.35 -16.64
C VAL A 373 14.98 3.58 -16.40
N SER A 374 14.92 2.78 -15.33
CA SER A 374 13.67 2.22 -14.83
C SER A 374 13.01 3.12 -13.78
N GLY A 375 11.69 3.06 -13.71
CA GLY A 375 10.90 3.93 -12.85
C GLY A 375 9.66 3.24 -12.32
N PHE A 376 9.09 3.84 -11.28
CA PHE A 376 7.80 3.44 -10.73
C PHE A 376 6.71 3.86 -11.72
N LEU A 377 5.89 2.92 -12.17
CA LEU A 377 4.70 3.20 -12.97
C LEU A 377 3.47 2.95 -12.09
N LEU A 378 2.65 3.98 -11.91
CA LEU A 378 1.33 3.85 -11.32
C LEU A 378 0.26 4.01 -12.40
N VAL A 379 -0.76 3.17 -12.39
CA VAL A 379 -1.92 3.28 -13.28
C VAL A 379 -3.18 3.18 -12.45
N THR A 380 -4.21 3.96 -12.83
CA THR A 380 -5.50 3.91 -12.16
C THR A 380 -6.64 3.54 -13.11
N TYR A 381 -7.57 2.78 -12.57
CA TYR A 381 -8.77 2.32 -13.24
C TYR A 381 -10.01 2.63 -12.41
N ASN A 382 -11.12 2.86 -13.10
CA ASN A 382 -12.44 2.88 -12.51
C ASN A 382 -12.85 1.47 -12.07
N THR A 383 -13.86 1.36 -11.20
CA THR A 383 -14.38 0.06 -10.76
C THR A 383 -15.04 -0.77 -11.87
N ASP A 384 -15.29 -0.18 -13.05
CA ASP A 384 -15.73 -0.88 -14.26
C ASP A 384 -14.57 -1.41 -15.11
N GLY A 385 -13.32 -1.17 -14.70
CA GLY A 385 -12.10 -1.64 -15.36
C GLY A 385 -11.57 -0.72 -16.47
N THR A 386 -12.26 0.39 -16.75
CA THR A 386 -11.78 1.41 -17.69
C THR A 386 -10.68 2.26 -17.06
N ILE A 387 -9.76 2.78 -17.88
CA ILE A 387 -8.68 3.67 -17.42
C ILE A 387 -9.28 4.97 -16.86
N ASP A 388 -8.83 5.40 -15.68
CA ASP A 388 -9.18 6.70 -15.13
C ASP A 388 -8.23 7.78 -15.68
N ASN A 389 -8.64 8.39 -16.79
CA ASN A 389 -7.87 9.43 -17.48
C ASN A 389 -7.63 10.72 -16.66
N SER A 390 -8.24 10.86 -15.47
CA SER A 390 -8.00 12.01 -14.59
C SER A 390 -6.74 11.85 -13.72
N PHE A 391 -6.15 10.65 -13.68
CA PHE A 391 -4.91 10.38 -12.96
C PHE A 391 -3.70 10.59 -13.86
N GLY A 392 -2.76 11.43 -13.41
CA GLY A 392 -1.52 11.67 -14.13
C GLY A 392 -1.74 12.06 -15.59
N LYS A 393 -1.02 11.39 -16.49
CA LYS A 393 -1.15 11.55 -17.94
C LYS A 393 -1.73 10.26 -18.53
N HIS A 394 -2.90 10.34 -19.15
CA HIS A 394 -3.60 9.18 -19.73
C HIS A 394 -3.86 8.04 -18.73
N GLY A 395 -4.11 8.40 -17.45
CA GLY A 395 -4.41 7.45 -16.38
C GLY A 395 -3.20 6.82 -15.71
N GLY A 396 -1.98 7.21 -16.08
CA GLY A 396 -0.75 6.71 -15.48
C GLY A 396 0.30 7.78 -15.18
N VAL A 397 1.26 7.41 -14.33
CA VAL A 397 2.41 8.23 -13.95
C VAL A 397 3.64 7.34 -13.92
N ALA A 398 4.63 7.64 -14.78
CA ALA A 398 5.95 7.02 -14.75
C ALA A 398 6.92 7.95 -14.02
N THR A 399 7.58 7.45 -12.99
CA THR A 399 8.46 8.23 -12.11
C THR A 399 9.84 7.59 -12.03
N PRO A 400 10.85 8.13 -12.74
CA PRO A 400 12.23 7.70 -12.55
C PRO A 400 12.70 8.15 -11.17
N PHE A 401 13.55 7.35 -10.53
CA PHE A 401 14.10 7.70 -9.23
C PHE A 401 15.35 8.58 -9.42
N PRO A 402 15.39 9.82 -8.87
CA PRO A 402 16.48 10.75 -9.13
C PRO A 402 17.85 10.16 -8.80
N GLY A 403 18.80 10.28 -9.74
CA GLY A 403 20.18 9.83 -9.58
C GLY A 403 20.41 8.32 -9.64
N ASN A 404 19.36 7.51 -9.83
CA ASN A 404 19.43 6.06 -9.93
C ASN A 404 19.08 5.61 -11.34
N ILE A 405 19.66 4.49 -11.77
CA ILE A 405 19.36 3.91 -13.09
C ILE A 405 18.28 2.83 -12.99
N LEU A 406 18.09 2.26 -11.79
CA LEU A 406 17.07 1.25 -11.51
C LEU A 406 16.11 1.71 -10.40
N ALA A 407 14.82 1.52 -10.61
CA ALA A 407 13.77 1.70 -9.62
C ALA A 407 12.57 0.78 -9.89
N HIS A 408 12.33 -0.17 -8.99
CA HIS A 408 11.24 -1.15 -9.08
C HIS A 408 10.20 -0.91 -7.99
N ALA A 409 8.92 -0.87 -8.37
CA ALA A 409 7.81 -0.77 -7.42
C ALA A 409 7.19 -2.16 -7.20
N PHE A 410 7.22 -2.63 -5.95
CA PHE A 410 6.67 -3.94 -5.58
C PHE A 410 5.33 -3.82 -4.85
N ALA A 411 5.13 -2.74 -4.10
CA ALA A 411 3.96 -2.58 -3.25
C ALA A 411 3.38 -1.17 -3.28
N LEU A 412 2.09 -1.08 -2.97
CA LEU A 412 1.34 0.16 -2.82
C LEU A 412 0.52 0.11 -1.53
N ALA A 413 0.35 1.27 -0.91
CA ALA A 413 -0.66 1.48 0.11
C ALA A 413 -1.22 2.91 0.02
N VAL A 414 -2.44 3.10 0.52
CA VAL A 414 -3.12 4.40 0.49
C VAL A 414 -3.39 4.89 1.90
N GLN A 415 -2.93 6.09 2.19
CA GLN A 415 -3.18 6.79 3.44
C GLN A 415 -4.63 7.27 3.50
N LYS A 416 -5.15 7.49 4.72
CA LYS A 416 -6.55 7.89 4.94
C LYS A 416 -6.94 9.20 4.22
N ASN A 417 -5.98 10.07 3.97
CA ASN A 417 -6.15 11.33 3.24
C ASN A 417 -6.11 11.16 1.69
N GLY A 418 -6.06 9.92 1.19
CA GLY A 418 -5.97 9.61 -0.24
C GLY A 418 -4.58 9.71 -0.84
N GLN A 419 -3.53 10.01 -0.06
CA GLN A 419 -2.17 9.94 -0.57
C GLN A 419 -1.75 8.48 -0.80
N ILE A 420 -1.06 8.23 -1.90
CA ILE A 420 -0.64 6.90 -2.32
C ILE A 420 0.86 6.79 -2.05
N VAL A 421 1.28 5.73 -1.38
CA VAL A 421 2.69 5.42 -1.15
C VAL A 421 3.03 4.17 -1.96
N ALA A 422 3.96 4.32 -2.90
CA ALA A 422 4.58 3.22 -3.61
C ALA A 422 5.92 2.88 -2.96
N ALA A 423 6.24 1.59 -2.85
CA ALA A 423 7.49 1.12 -2.26
C ALA A 423 8.12 -0.01 -3.10
N GLY A 424 9.44 -0.07 -3.05
CA GLY A 424 10.21 -1.17 -3.63
C GLY A 424 11.71 -0.94 -3.49
N GLN A 425 12.42 -0.89 -4.61
CA GLN A 425 13.88 -0.84 -4.66
C GLN A 425 14.37 0.28 -5.58
N THR A 426 15.53 0.84 -5.26
CA THR A 426 16.30 1.65 -6.21
C THR A 426 17.79 1.31 -6.15
N ALA A 427 18.50 1.47 -7.26
CA ALA A 427 19.93 1.18 -7.34
C ALA A 427 20.66 2.06 -8.38
N LEU A 428 21.94 2.29 -8.12
CA LEU A 428 22.86 2.95 -9.04
C LEU A 428 23.36 2.01 -10.16
N THR A 429 23.12 0.71 -10.04
CA THR A 429 23.47 -0.33 -11.01
C THR A 429 22.22 -1.12 -11.40
N ASP A 430 22.27 -1.76 -12.56
CA ASP A 430 21.28 -2.75 -12.95
C ASP A 430 21.52 -4.02 -12.12
N VAL A 431 20.63 -4.29 -11.17
CA VAL A 431 20.77 -5.42 -10.23
C VAL A 431 20.56 -6.77 -10.89
N ASP A 432 19.84 -6.82 -12.02
CA ASP A 432 19.62 -8.06 -12.77
C ASP A 432 20.88 -8.44 -13.57
N ALA A 433 21.67 -7.45 -13.99
CA ALA A 433 22.93 -7.65 -14.71
C ALA A 433 24.14 -7.82 -13.78
N ALA A 434 24.16 -7.11 -12.64
CA ALA A 434 25.21 -7.19 -11.64
C ALA A 434 24.62 -6.90 -10.25
N PRO A 435 24.41 -7.94 -9.41
CA PRO A 435 23.90 -7.76 -8.05
C PRO A 435 24.77 -6.75 -7.30
N GLY A 436 24.15 -5.62 -6.94
CA GLY A 436 24.81 -4.45 -6.37
C GLY A 436 24.04 -3.92 -5.18
N PRO A 437 24.59 -2.94 -4.45
CA PRO A 437 23.86 -2.31 -3.36
C PRO A 437 22.59 -1.67 -3.89
N SER A 438 21.49 -1.92 -3.19
CA SER A 438 20.22 -1.27 -3.47
C SER A 438 19.54 -0.84 -2.18
N ASP A 439 18.62 0.11 -2.33
CA ASP A 439 17.98 0.80 -1.23
C ASP A 439 16.49 0.51 -1.21
N PHE A 440 15.87 0.59 -0.03
CA PHE A 440 14.42 0.75 0.01
C PHE A 440 14.06 2.09 -0.63
N ALA A 441 13.20 2.03 -1.65
CA ALA A 441 12.70 3.19 -2.36
C ALA A 441 11.23 3.40 -2.03
N LEU A 442 10.86 4.61 -1.60
CA LEU A 442 9.46 5.03 -1.47
C LEU A 442 9.21 6.30 -2.27
N VAL A 443 8.02 6.38 -2.89
CA VAL A 443 7.52 7.60 -3.52
C VAL A 443 6.09 7.86 -3.06
N ARG A 444 5.78 9.11 -2.70
CA ARG A 444 4.41 9.51 -2.31
C ARG A 444 3.77 10.36 -3.40
N TYR A 445 2.53 10.00 -3.73
CA TYR A 445 1.69 10.67 -4.72
C TYR A 445 0.41 11.18 -4.07
N ASN A 446 -0.11 12.28 -4.59
CA ASN A 446 -1.48 12.70 -4.37
C ASN A 446 -2.44 11.77 -5.13
N PHE A 447 -3.72 11.74 -4.74
CA PHE A 447 -4.72 10.86 -5.37
C PHE A 447 -4.94 11.13 -6.87
N ASN A 448 -4.53 12.29 -7.38
CA ASN A 448 -4.56 12.62 -8.81
C ASN A 448 -3.29 12.19 -9.58
N GLY A 449 -2.34 11.54 -8.92
CA GLY A 449 -1.07 11.06 -9.49
C GLY A 449 0.07 12.07 -9.48
N SER A 450 -0.15 13.33 -9.09
CA SER A 450 0.97 14.26 -8.89
C SER A 450 1.84 13.83 -7.70
N ILE A 451 3.16 14.02 -7.78
CA ILE A 451 4.09 13.72 -6.68
C ILE A 451 3.82 14.68 -5.51
N ASP A 452 3.76 14.16 -4.28
CA ASP A 452 3.74 14.98 -3.08
C ASP A 452 5.16 15.42 -2.71
N THR A 453 5.53 16.63 -3.11
CA THR A 453 6.89 17.16 -2.93
C THR A 453 7.24 17.46 -1.46
N THR A 454 6.28 17.39 -0.53
CA THR A 454 6.52 17.56 0.91
C THR A 454 7.08 16.30 1.58
N PHE A 455 7.00 15.15 0.91
CA PHE A 455 7.49 13.87 1.41
C PHE A 455 8.96 13.65 1.06
N GLY A 456 9.80 13.37 2.04
CA GLY A 456 11.21 13.06 1.85
C GLY A 456 11.93 14.15 1.03
N ASN A 457 12.79 13.73 0.11
CA ASN A 457 13.46 14.65 -0.80
C ASN A 457 12.62 14.86 -2.06
N GLY A 458 11.67 15.80 -2.03
CA GLY A 458 10.87 16.19 -3.20
C GLY A 458 9.89 15.12 -3.69
N GLY A 459 9.42 14.26 -2.78
CA GLY A 459 8.53 13.13 -3.03
C GLY A 459 9.16 11.76 -2.88
N PHE A 460 10.48 11.71 -2.71
CA PHE A 460 11.28 10.49 -2.77
C PHE A 460 11.99 10.18 -1.45
N VAL A 461 12.07 8.90 -1.11
CA VAL A 461 12.86 8.41 0.02
C VAL A 461 13.70 7.23 -0.46
N SER A 462 15.02 7.34 -0.27
CA SER A 462 15.99 6.25 -0.47
C SER A 462 16.59 5.92 0.89
N THR A 463 16.44 4.68 1.35
CA THR A 463 17.02 4.22 2.61
C THR A 463 18.06 3.13 2.34
N PRO A 464 19.35 3.44 2.54
CA PRO A 464 20.42 2.50 2.22
C PRO A 464 20.61 1.46 3.32
N PHE A 465 20.98 0.25 2.88
CA PHE A 465 21.30 -0.86 3.77
C PHE A 465 22.72 -1.39 3.55
N GLY A 466 23.66 -0.53 3.15
CA GLY A 466 25.06 -0.93 2.97
C GLY A 466 25.33 -1.51 1.60
N THR A 467 26.05 -2.64 1.54
CA THR A 467 26.61 -3.17 0.28
C THR A 467 25.78 -4.27 -0.38
N SER A 468 24.72 -4.73 0.29
CA SER A 468 23.84 -5.79 -0.20
C SER A 468 22.57 -5.21 -0.82
N GLU A 469 21.87 -6.04 -1.59
CA GLU A 469 20.54 -5.70 -2.08
C GLU A 469 19.57 -5.47 -0.91
N ALA A 470 18.75 -4.44 -1.06
CA ALA A 470 17.58 -4.20 -0.23
C ALA A 470 16.37 -3.83 -1.08
N PHE A 471 15.25 -4.48 -0.79
CA PHE A 471 13.99 -4.24 -1.48
C PHE A 471 12.82 -4.35 -0.51
N ALA A 472 11.90 -3.39 -0.58
CA ALA A 472 10.66 -3.39 0.19
C ALA A 472 9.55 -4.16 -0.55
N ASN A 473 9.26 -5.40 -0.11
CA ASN A 473 8.22 -6.25 -0.68
C ASN A 473 6.79 -5.83 -0.30
N THR A 474 6.64 -5.08 0.78
CA THR A 474 5.33 -4.67 1.29
C THR A 474 5.41 -3.28 1.88
N VAL A 475 4.37 -2.47 1.68
CA VAL A 475 4.16 -1.21 2.38
C VAL A 475 2.79 -1.23 3.08
N LEU A 476 2.75 -0.78 4.33
CA LEU A 476 1.54 -0.73 5.17
C LEU A 476 1.40 0.66 5.79
N ILE A 477 0.16 1.11 6.00
CA ILE A 477 -0.13 2.37 6.69
C ILE A 477 -0.69 2.06 8.07
N GLN A 478 0.00 2.51 9.13
CA GLN A 478 -0.49 2.44 10.50
C GLN A 478 -1.68 3.38 10.72
N ILE A 479 -2.46 3.13 11.78
CA ILE A 479 -3.66 3.92 12.09
C ILE A 479 -3.36 5.40 12.38
N ASP A 480 -2.14 5.68 12.88
CA ASP A 480 -1.62 7.03 13.13
C ASP A 480 -1.03 7.69 11.87
N GLY A 481 -1.11 7.01 10.73
CA GLY A 481 -0.64 7.47 9.43
C GLY A 481 0.78 7.04 9.07
N LYS A 482 1.60 6.58 10.04
CA LYS A 482 2.99 6.17 9.78
C LYS A 482 3.08 5.08 8.73
N ILE A 483 4.17 5.09 7.97
CA ILE A 483 4.38 4.19 6.84
C ILE A 483 5.37 3.10 7.28
N ILE A 484 5.01 1.84 7.07
CA ILE A 484 5.89 0.69 7.31
C ILE A 484 6.29 0.11 5.97
N ALA A 485 7.59 0.06 5.67
CA ALA A 485 8.13 -0.73 4.58
C ALA A 485 8.73 -2.02 5.15
N VAL A 486 8.33 -3.17 4.62
CA VAL A 486 8.84 -4.50 5.02
C VAL A 486 9.45 -5.17 3.80
N GLY A 487 10.62 -5.76 3.99
CA GLY A 487 11.31 -6.45 2.92
C GLY A 487 12.57 -7.14 3.41
N ASN A 488 13.56 -7.23 2.54
CA ASN A 488 14.82 -7.92 2.84
C ASN A 488 15.98 -6.94 2.71
N SER A 489 16.96 -7.04 3.62
CA SER A 489 18.29 -6.43 3.50
C SER A 489 19.30 -7.20 4.36
N ASN A 490 20.60 -7.09 4.08
CA ASN A 490 21.70 -7.62 4.91
C ASN A 490 21.43 -9.00 5.56
N ASN A 491 21.00 -9.99 4.75
CA ASN A 491 20.66 -11.36 5.15
C ASN A 491 19.51 -11.53 6.15
N GLY A 492 18.56 -10.59 6.18
CA GLY A 492 17.44 -10.64 7.11
C GLY A 492 16.16 -9.96 6.62
N THR A 493 15.08 -10.24 7.33
CA THR A 493 13.86 -9.45 7.24
C THR A 493 14.12 -8.08 7.83
N THR A 494 13.80 -7.04 7.08
CA THR A 494 13.94 -5.65 7.51
C THR A 494 12.60 -4.93 7.51
N VAL A 495 12.33 -4.22 8.60
CA VAL A 495 11.16 -3.37 8.79
C VAL A 495 11.66 -1.96 9.03
N ALA A 496 11.30 -1.03 8.13
CA ALA A 496 11.57 0.39 8.27
C ALA A 496 10.26 1.14 8.50
N ARG A 497 10.24 2.05 9.48
CA ARG A 497 9.10 2.92 9.75
C ARG A 497 9.44 4.37 9.42
N TYR A 498 8.56 5.03 8.68
CA TYR A 498 8.69 6.42 8.26
C TYR A 498 7.55 7.27 8.81
N LEU A 499 7.87 8.54 9.09
CA LEU A 499 6.89 9.54 9.48
C LEU A 499 6.02 9.92 8.28
N ALA A 500 4.77 10.22 8.58
CA ALA A 500 3.77 10.54 7.56
C ALA A 500 3.58 12.04 7.35
N ASN A 501 3.84 12.87 8.36
CA ASN A 501 3.61 14.32 8.33
C ASN A 501 4.72 15.02 9.09
#